data_AF-A0A0M9X729-F1
#
_entry.id   AF-A0A0M9X729-F1
#
_cell.length_a   1.000
_cell.length_b   1.000
_cell.length_c   1.000
_cell.angle_alpha   90.00
_cell.angle_beta   90.00
_cell.angle_gamma   90.00
#
_symmetry.space_group_name_H-M   'P 1'
#
loop_
_entity.id
_entity.type
_entity.pdbx_description
1 polymer ?
#
loop_
_entity_poly.entity_id
_entity_poly.type
_entity_poly.pdbx_seq_one_letter_code
_entity_poly.pdbx_strand_id
1 'polypeptide(L)'
;MAIRAPHRSLRGISAVVALLAIGAVGCSDVSEAVDSAKDGAKKVARQRSVFSLDVGDCYNPNGKAEGTAYSVEIVPCDEAHEGQVVGEFAIDEGDEYPGDDGVSTIADNRCPVEAQKYSPDTWALPEGAALFYYTPTKESWATGDRAVSCTYTSEKGKLNGSLATAKSLKPEQATYLEGSNAVYEALWANQPEKDTVEDDLAGYKAQAKAVATALDTHVKGLDGIEGTEVGKLRATLTKAAGNWKKAANAADADTFYLAYDPAFTDIDPNKSVAARKELGLATTVPADEAEVWAG
;
A
#
# COMPACT_ATOMS: atom_id res chain seq x y z
N MET A 1 -36.07 -12.58 39.89
CA MET A 1 -36.92 -11.42 40.23
C MET A 1 -36.53 -10.30 39.30
N ALA A 2 -37.26 -10.21 38.18
CA ALA A 2 -37.07 -9.19 37.16
C ALA A 2 -37.82 -7.93 37.60
N ILE A 3 -37.19 -6.77 37.42
CA ILE A 3 -37.90 -5.49 37.40
C ILE A 3 -37.53 -4.82 36.07
N ARG A 4 -38.35 -5.13 35.07
CA ARG A 4 -38.55 -4.34 33.86
C ARG A 4 -39.44 -3.14 34.24
N ALA A 5 -39.09 -1.95 33.74
CA ALA A 5 -39.97 -0.99 33.04
C ALA A 5 -39.42 0.45 33.17
N PRO A 6 -39.81 1.41 32.29
CA PRO A 6 -40.49 1.28 31.00
C PRO A 6 -39.74 1.99 29.85
N HIS A 7 -39.87 1.46 28.64
CA HIS A 7 -39.68 2.25 27.42
C HIS A 7 -40.70 3.40 27.41
N ARG A 8 -40.23 4.65 27.52
CA ARG A 8 -41.04 5.82 27.19
C ARG A 8 -40.85 6.16 25.72
N SER A 9 -41.87 5.82 24.94
CA SER A 9 -42.20 6.55 23.71
C SER A 9 -42.44 8.01 24.08
N LEU A 10 -41.61 8.91 23.55
CA LEU A 10 -41.92 10.33 23.44
C LEU A 10 -41.83 10.69 21.97
N ARG A 11 -43.00 10.58 21.33
CA ARG A 11 -43.41 11.42 20.21
C ARG A 11 -43.03 12.87 20.49
N GLY A 12 -42.47 13.54 19.48
CA GLY A 12 -42.52 14.99 19.34
C GLY A 12 -41.43 15.75 20.08
N ILE A 13 -40.20 15.74 19.53
CA ILE A 13 -39.35 16.92 19.67
C ILE A 13 -39.88 17.91 18.63
N SER A 14 -40.66 18.89 19.10
CA SER A 14 -41.00 20.07 18.32
C SER A 14 -39.70 20.71 17.84
N ALA A 15 -39.43 20.60 16.54
CA ALA A 15 -38.44 21.44 15.88
C ALA A 15 -38.91 22.88 16.05
N VAL A 16 -38.25 23.64 16.92
CA VAL A 16 -38.37 25.09 16.94
C VAL A 16 -37.68 25.59 15.66
N VAL A 17 -38.44 25.67 14.58
CA VAL A 17 -38.03 26.38 13.37
C VAL A 17 -38.13 27.86 13.70
N ALA A 18 -37.00 28.47 14.02
CA ALA A 18 -36.91 29.93 14.07
C ALA A 18 -37.09 30.45 12.64
N LEU A 19 -38.31 30.86 12.29
CA LEU A 19 -38.59 31.63 11.09
C LEU A 19 -37.95 33.02 11.25
N LEU A 20 -36.73 33.17 10.74
CA LEU A 20 -36.11 34.47 10.54
C LEU A 20 -36.90 35.22 9.47
N ALA A 21 -37.48 36.35 9.85
CA ALA A 21 -38.11 37.28 8.93
C ALA A 21 -37.04 37.85 7.99
N ILE A 22 -37.10 37.47 6.72
CA ILE A 22 -36.22 38.00 5.67
C ILE A 22 -36.69 39.41 5.33
N GLY A 23 -36.03 40.41 5.92
CA GLY A 23 -35.93 41.74 5.33
C GLY A 23 -35.08 41.63 4.06
N ALA A 24 -35.46 42.37 3.01
CA ALA A 24 -34.90 42.30 1.67
C ALA A 24 -33.35 42.36 1.61
N VAL A 25 -32.72 41.18 1.64
CA VAL A 25 -31.32 40.92 1.32
C VAL A 25 -31.34 39.91 0.18
N GLY A 26 -30.45 40.08 -0.81
CA GLY A 26 -30.51 39.39 -2.10
C GLY A 26 -30.63 37.87 -1.97
N CYS A 27 -31.46 37.26 -2.83
CA CYS A 27 -31.65 35.81 -2.87
C CYS A 27 -30.36 35.00 -3.03
N SER A 28 -29.25 35.63 -3.45
CA SER A 28 -27.91 35.01 -3.52
C SER A 28 -27.38 34.59 -2.15
N ASP A 29 -27.55 35.43 -1.13
CA ASP A 29 -26.86 35.27 0.15
C ASP A 29 -27.53 34.16 0.99
N VAL A 30 -28.84 33.96 0.80
CA VAL A 30 -29.61 32.88 1.43
C VAL A 30 -29.31 31.54 0.77
N SER A 31 -29.13 31.48 -0.56
CA SER A 31 -28.74 30.23 -1.24
C SER A 31 -27.34 29.77 -0.83
N GLU A 32 -26.38 30.68 -0.75
CA GLU A 32 -25.01 30.34 -0.32
C GLU A 32 -24.98 29.86 1.14
N ALA A 33 -25.77 30.48 2.02
CA ALA A 33 -25.89 30.05 3.41
C ALA A 33 -26.53 28.65 3.56
N VAL A 34 -27.52 28.33 2.72
CA VAL A 34 -28.16 27.01 2.69
C VAL A 34 -27.23 25.94 2.15
N ASP A 35 -26.48 26.23 1.09
CA ASP A 35 -25.50 25.30 0.51
C ASP A 35 -24.36 25.04 1.50
N SER A 36 -23.84 26.09 2.16
CA SER A 36 -22.84 25.95 3.23
C SER A 36 -23.35 25.10 4.40
N ALA A 37 -24.60 25.28 4.83
CA ALA A 37 -25.19 24.46 5.89
C ALA A 37 -25.37 23.00 5.47
N LYS A 38 -25.73 22.75 4.21
CA LYS A 38 -25.87 21.40 3.65
C LYS A 38 -24.52 20.70 3.54
N ASP A 39 -23.49 21.41 3.10
CA ASP A 39 -22.12 20.88 3.04
C ASP A 39 -21.56 20.59 4.43
N GLY A 40 -21.83 21.46 5.41
CA GLY A 40 -21.51 21.22 6.82
C GLY A 40 -22.18 19.95 7.36
N ALA A 41 -23.47 19.76 7.10
CA ALA A 41 -24.20 18.56 7.50
C ALA A 41 -23.66 17.29 6.82
N LYS A 42 -23.32 17.37 5.52
CA LYS A 42 -22.71 16.28 4.75
C LYS A 42 -21.35 15.87 5.34
N LYS A 43 -20.51 16.84 5.68
CA LYS A 43 -19.21 16.60 6.31
C LYS A 43 -19.33 15.92 7.67
N VAL A 44 -20.27 16.36 8.51
CA VAL A 44 -20.53 15.73 9.83
C VAL A 44 -21.02 14.29 9.66
N ALA A 45 -21.91 14.03 8.70
CA ALA A 45 -22.43 12.68 8.44
C ALA A 45 -21.36 11.71 7.91
N ARG A 46 -20.30 12.24 7.28
CA ARG A 46 -19.14 11.49 6.76
C ARG A 46 -18.03 11.24 7.79
N GLN A 47 -18.16 11.78 9.00
CA GLN A 47 -17.16 11.58 10.05
C GLN A 47 -17.16 10.14 10.55
N ARG A 48 -15.98 9.52 10.55
CA ARG A 48 -15.75 8.17 11.06
C ARG A 48 -14.48 8.15 11.89
N SER A 49 -14.39 7.18 12.79
CA SER A 49 -13.13 6.91 13.46
C SER A 49 -12.17 6.25 12.47
N VAL A 50 -10.86 6.49 12.63
CA VAL A 50 -9.84 5.73 11.87
C VAL A 50 -9.94 4.23 12.11
N PHE A 51 -10.45 3.81 13.27
CA PHE A 51 -10.65 2.40 13.63
C PHE A 51 -11.91 1.76 13.01
N SER A 52 -12.68 2.53 12.24
CA SER A 52 -13.88 2.03 11.55
C SER A 52 -13.76 2.19 10.03
N LEU A 53 -12.54 2.25 9.51
CA LEU A 53 -12.29 2.33 8.07
C LEU A 53 -12.25 0.93 7.49
N ASP A 54 -12.98 0.72 6.41
CA ASP A 54 -12.98 -0.53 5.67
C ASP A 54 -12.00 -0.45 4.49
N VAL A 55 -11.52 -1.61 4.03
CA VAL A 55 -10.69 -1.69 2.81
C VAL A 55 -11.43 -1.06 1.63
N GLY A 56 -10.78 -0.06 1.03
CA GLY A 56 -11.29 0.72 -0.08
C GLY A 56 -11.84 2.10 0.30
N ASP A 57 -12.02 2.39 1.58
CA ASP A 57 -12.45 3.71 2.02
C ASP A 57 -11.41 4.79 1.70
N CYS A 58 -11.87 5.84 1.03
CA CYS A 58 -11.10 7.04 0.74
C CYS A 58 -11.46 8.12 1.76
N TYR A 59 -10.46 8.79 2.33
CA TYR A 59 -10.68 9.68 3.45
C TYR A 59 -9.77 10.91 3.46
N ASN A 60 -10.20 11.93 4.20
CA ASN A 60 -9.39 13.08 4.58
C ASN A 60 -9.28 13.13 6.12
N PRO A 61 -8.08 13.11 6.72
CA PRO A 61 -7.91 13.23 8.15
C PRO A 61 -8.37 14.59 8.68
N ASN A 62 -8.99 14.61 9.86
CA ASN A 62 -9.30 15.87 10.54
C ASN A 62 -8.07 16.31 11.37
N GLY A 63 -7.13 16.98 10.72
CA GLY A 63 -5.84 17.36 11.31
C GLY A 63 -4.70 17.06 10.35
N LYS A 64 -3.46 17.30 10.76
CA LYS A 64 -2.31 16.82 9.98
C LYS A 64 -2.30 15.29 9.99
N ALA A 65 -1.88 14.68 8.88
CA ALA A 65 -1.69 13.22 8.71
C ALA A 65 -0.57 12.63 9.60
N GLU A 66 -0.28 13.24 10.75
CA GLU A 66 0.74 12.82 11.72
C GLU A 66 0.04 12.13 12.90
N GLY A 67 -0.39 10.88 12.70
CA GLY A 67 -0.65 9.86 13.74
C GLY A 67 -1.64 10.17 14.88
N THR A 68 -2.31 11.32 14.87
CA THR A 68 -3.11 11.83 16.00
C THR A 68 -4.57 12.10 15.64
N ALA A 69 -4.95 11.93 14.37
CA ALA A 69 -6.32 12.10 13.92
C ALA A 69 -7.16 10.85 14.26
N TYR A 70 -7.90 10.90 15.36
CA TYR A 70 -8.85 9.83 15.74
C TYR A 70 -10.13 9.80 14.88
N SER A 71 -10.32 10.82 14.04
CA SER A 71 -11.49 10.98 13.17
C SER A 71 -11.05 11.41 11.78
N VAL A 72 -11.70 10.85 10.77
CA VAL A 72 -11.52 11.17 9.36
C VAL A 72 -12.88 11.49 8.71
N GLU A 73 -12.85 12.24 7.63
CA GLU A 73 -13.99 12.40 6.72
C GLU A 73 -13.89 11.36 5.60
N ILE A 74 -14.81 10.39 5.54
CA ILE A 74 -14.90 9.46 4.40
C ILE A 74 -15.51 10.20 3.21
N VAL A 75 -14.84 10.11 2.06
CA VAL A 75 -15.28 10.71 0.81
C VAL A 75 -15.29 9.65 -0.30
N PRO A 76 -16.14 9.81 -1.33
CA PRO A 76 -16.01 9.05 -2.57
C PRO A 76 -14.58 9.15 -3.14
N CYS A 77 -14.04 8.04 -3.64
CA CYS A 77 -12.66 8.03 -4.16
C CYS A 77 -12.46 8.85 -5.45
N ASP A 78 -13.52 9.21 -6.14
CA ASP A 78 -13.49 10.16 -7.26
C ASP A 78 -13.44 11.63 -6.79
N GLU A 79 -13.76 11.89 -5.53
CA GLU A 79 -13.44 13.15 -4.85
C GLU A 79 -11.96 13.13 -4.39
N ALA A 80 -11.32 14.29 -4.37
CA ALA A 80 -9.93 14.42 -3.95
C ALA A 80 -9.76 14.07 -2.45
N HIS A 81 -8.86 13.13 -2.15
CA HIS A 81 -8.67 12.59 -0.81
C HIS A 81 -7.19 12.43 -0.45
N GLU A 82 -6.90 12.31 0.84
CA GLU A 82 -5.52 12.26 1.36
C GLU A 82 -5.06 10.83 1.64
N GLY A 83 -5.98 9.91 1.91
CA GLY A 83 -5.64 8.50 2.08
C GLY A 83 -6.72 7.54 1.59
N GLN A 84 -6.30 6.32 1.24
CA GLN A 84 -7.18 5.21 0.93
C GLN A 84 -6.71 3.95 1.65
N VAL A 85 -7.61 3.31 2.40
CA VAL A 85 -7.32 2.01 3.02
C VAL A 85 -7.22 0.95 1.94
N VAL A 86 -6.08 0.26 1.91
CA VAL A 86 -5.73 -0.75 0.90
C VAL A 86 -5.61 -2.15 1.49
N GLY A 87 -5.57 -2.27 2.81
CA GLY A 87 -5.50 -3.55 3.49
C GLY A 87 -5.93 -3.44 4.93
N GLU A 88 -6.36 -4.56 5.49
CA GLU A 88 -6.64 -4.69 6.91
C GLU A 88 -6.28 -6.10 7.37
N PHE A 89 -5.76 -6.20 8.60
CA PHE A 89 -5.58 -7.48 9.26
C PHE A 89 -5.67 -7.34 10.78
N ALA A 90 -5.92 -8.45 11.47
CA ALA A 90 -5.79 -8.55 12.92
C ALA A 90 -4.42 -9.09 13.33
N ILE A 91 -3.87 -8.56 14.42
CA ILE A 91 -2.71 -9.13 15.11
C ILE A 91 -3.21 -10.25 16.01
N ASP A 92 -3.03 -11.49 15.56
CA ASP A 92 -3.48 -12.70 16.25
C ASP A 92 -2.45 -13.23 17.28
N GLU A 93 -1.28 -12.58 17.38
CA GLU A 93 -0.19 -13.02 18.24
C GLU A 93 -0.42 -12.63 19.72
N GLY A 94 -1.02 -13.55 20.47
CA GLY A 94 -1.13 -13.47 21.92
C GLY A 94 -2.19 -12.49 22.45
N ASP A 95 -2.56 -12.67 23.71
CA ASP A 95 -3.53 -11.79 24.37
C ASP A 95 -2.89 -10.49 24.88
N GLU A 96 -1.58 -10.51 25.14
CA GLU A 96 -0.82 -9.37 25.66
C GLU A 96 -0.45 -8.38 24.54
N TYR A 97 -0.46 -7.09 24.87
CA TYR A 97 -0.07 -6.04 23.92
C TYR A 97 1.43 -6.15 23.61
N PRO A 98 1.85 -6.32 22.33
CA PRO A 98 3.25 -6.47 21.95
C PRO A 98 4.12 -5.23 22.23
N GLY A 99 3.49 -4.09 22.55
CA GLY A 99 4.12 -2.77 22.58
C GLY A 99 4.09 -2.09 21.21
N ASP A 100 4.20 -0.76 21.21
CA ASP A 100 4.08 0.07 20.01
C ASP A 100 5.10 -0.34 18.92
N ASP A 101 6.34 -0.64 19.32
CA ASP A 101 7.41 -1.09 18.42
C ASP A 101 7.12 -2.48 17.82
N GLY A 102 6.58 -3.39 18.62
CA GLY A 102 6.21 -4.74 18.17
C GLY A 102 5.06 -4.67 17.16
N VAL A 103 4.04 -3.85 17.45
CA VAL A 103 2.91 -3.62 16.54
C VAL A 103 3.36 -2.96 15.24
N SER A 104 4.22 -1.93 15.32
CA SER A 104 4.78 -1.27 14.13
C SER A 104 5.60 -2.24 13.29
N THR A 105 6.44 -3.08 13.90
CA THR A 105 7.20 -4.12 13.19
C THR A 105 6.28 -5.09 12.44
N ILE A 106 5.16 -5.50 13.04
CA ILE A 106 4.18 -6.37 12.37
C ILE A 106 3.53 -5.63 11.19
N ALA A 107 3.16 -4.35 11.37
CA ALA A 107 2.57 -3.52 10.34
C ALA A 107 3.53 -3.26 9.16
N ASP A 108 4.79 -2.92 9.43
CA ASP A 108 5.85 -2.71 8.44
C ASP A 108 6.06 -3.94 7.55
N ASN A 109 5.90 -5.15 8.11
CA ASN A 109 6.04 -6.39 7.36
C ASN A 109 4.77 -6.75 6.56
N ARG A 110 3.58 -6.53 7.13
CA ARG A 110 2.31 -7.02 6.53
C ARG A 110 1.66 -6.01 5.60
N CYS A 111 1.75 -4.71 5.90
CA CYS A 111 1.07 -3.69 5.10
C CYS A 111 1.57 -3.60 3.66
N PRO A 112 2.87 -3.70 3.36
CA PRO A 112 3.33 -3.71 1.96
C PRO A 112 2.71 -4.87 1.16
N VAL A 113 2.57 -6.04 1.79
CA VAL A 113 1.97 -7.23 1.17
C VAL A 113 0.48 -7.01 0.89
N GLU A 114 -0.28 -6.49 1.86
CA GLU A 114 -1.71 -6.21 1.64
C GLU A 114 -1.93 -5.08 0.62
N ALA A 115 -1.11 -4.03 0.66
CA ALA A 115 -1.15 -2.94 -0.30
C ALA A 115 -0.87 -3.42 -1.72
N GLN A 116 0.11 -4.30 -1.91
CA GLN A 116 0.43 -4.87 -3.21
C GLN A 116 -0.70 -5.77 -3.75
N LYS A 117 -1.42 -6.51 -2.90
CA LYS A 117 -2.62 -7.25 -3.34
C LYS A 117 -3.72 -6.34 -3.86
N TYR A 118 -3.84 -5.14 -3.30
CA TYR A 118 -4.85 -4.15 -3.69
C TYR A 118 -4.44 -3.35 -4.94
N SER A 119 -3.17 -2.97 -5.01
CA SER A 119 -2.54 -2.18 -6.06
C SER A 119 -1.26 -2.87 -6.58
N PRO A 120 -1.35 -3.92 -7.41
CA PRO A 120 -0.19 -4.76 -7.74
C PRO A 120 0.86 -4.07 -8.61
N ASP A 121 0.47 -3.05 -9.37
CA ASP A 121 1.39 -2.21 -10.14
C ASP A 121 1.80 -0.98 -9.30
N THR A 122 2.85 -1.11 -8.51
CA THR A 122 3.35 -0.03 -7.64
C THR A 122 3.88 1.17 -8.43
N TRP A 123 4.32 0.96 -9.68
CA TRP A 123 4.77 2.04 -10.56
C TRP A 123 3.61 2.90 -11.08
N ALA A 124 2.37 2.40 -10.99
CA ALA A 124 1.17 3.12 -11.34
C ALA A 124 0.63 3.98 -10.18
N LEU A 125 1.24 3.90 -8.99
CA LEU A 125 0.84 4.71 -7.86
C LEU A 125 1.09 6.20 -8.17
N PRO A 126 0.18 7.11 -7.74
CA PRO A 126 0.40 8.54 -7.89
C PRO A 126 1.69 8.99 -7.22
N GLU A 127 2.36 9.98 -7.81
CA GLU A 127 3.56 10.58 -7.22
C GLU A 127 3.28 11.07 -5.78
N GLY A 128 4.18 10.72 -4.86
CA GLY A 128 4.05 11.08 -3.44
C GLY A 128 3.03 10.23 -2.65
N ALA A 129 2.46 9.18 -3.25
CA ALA A 129 1.77 8.14 -2.49
C ALA A 129 2.78 7.33 -1.68
N ALA A 130 2.61 7.30 -0.37
CA ALA A 130 3.42 6.56 0.57
C ALA A 130 2.52 5.63 1.40
N LEU A 131 3.05 4.47 1.78
CA LEU A 131 2.33 3.55 2.64
C LEU A 131 2.39 4.04 4.09
N PHE A 132 1.25 4.04 4.75
CA PHE A 132 1.06 4.35 6.16
C PHE A 132 0.14 3.30 6.79
N TYR A 133 0.06 3.29 8.12
CA TYR A 133 -0.82 2.38 8.83
C TYR A 133 -1.40 3.02 10.10
N TYR A 134 -2.65 2.67 10.38
CA TYR A 134 -3.24 2.85 11.70
C TYR A 134 -3.13 1.55 12.47
N THR A 135 -2.66 1.63 13.70
CA THR A 135 -2.39 0.50 14.58
C THR A 135 -3.21 0.59 15.86
N PRO A 136 -3.46 -0.55 16.52
CA PRO A 136 -4.14 -0.54 17.82
C PRO A 136 -3.23 0.08 18.87
N THR A 137 -3.81 0.86 19.78
CA THR A 137 -3.10 1.38 20.96
C THR A 137 -3.20 0.38 22.11
N LYS A 138 -2.37 0.55 23.13
CA LYS A 138 -2.48 -0.24 24.37
C LYS A 138 -3.89 -0.17 24.98
N GLU A 139 -4.52 1.01 24.94
CA GLU A 139 -5.86 1.24 25.46
C GLU A 139 -6.93 0.53 24.63
N SER A 140 -6.88 0.64 23.29
CA SER A 140 -7.85 -0.05 22.43
C SER A 140 -7.66 -1.57 22.50
N TRP A 141 -6.41 -2.03 22.61
CA TRP A 141 -6.06 -3.43 22.80
C TRP A 141 -6.67 -4.02 24.08
N ALA A 142 -6.66 -3.27 25.19
CA ALA A 142 -7.29 -3.71 26.44
C ALA A 142 -8.81 -3.93 26.30
N THR A 143 -9.43 -3.34 25.27
CA THR A 143 -10.85 -3.50 24.95
C THR A 143 -11.12 -4.45 23.78
N GLY A 144 -10.09 -5.12 23.26
CA GLY A 144 -10.21 -6.16 22.23
C GLY A 144 -9.86 -5.72 20.80
N ASP A 145 -9.44 -4.47 20.60
CA ASP A 145 -8.96 -4.02 19.29
C ASP A 145 -7.62 -4.69 18.94
N ARG A 146 -7.56 -5.29 17.77
CA ARG A 146 -6.37 -5.96 17.22
C ARG A 146 -6.10 -5.53 15.77
N ALA A 147 -6.90 -4.60 15.25
CA ALA A 147 -6.95 -4.31 13.83
C ALA A 147 -5.84 -3.34 13.42
N VAL A 148 -5.14 -3.66 12.33
CA VAL A 148 -4.22 -2.77 11.64
C VAL A 148 -4.83 -2.44 10.28
N SER A 149 -4.98 -1.16 9.99
CA SER A 149 -5.45 -0.67 8.69
C SER A 149 -4.29 -0.09 7.91
N CYS A 150 -3.97 -0.71 6.78
CA CYS A 150 -2.91 -0.29 5.86
C CYS A 150 -3.49 0.69 4.83
N THR A 151 -2.84 1.82 4.61
CA THR A 151 -3.36 2.89 3.77
C THR A 151 -2.27 3.50 2.91
N TYR A 152 -2.56 3.80 1.65
CA TYR A 152 -1.74 4.75 0.92
C TYR A 152 -2.19 6.16 1.29
N THR A 153 -1.23 7.04 1.57
CA THR A 153 -1.45 8.46 1.85
C THR A 153 -0.62 9.32 0.91
N SER A 154 -1.12 10.49 0.54
CA SER A 154 -0.32 11.46 -0.24
C SER A 154 0.37 12.46 0.69
N GLU A 155 1.71 12.48 0.70
CA GLU A 155 2.46 13.49 1.46
C GLU A 155 2.38 14.89 0.81
N LYS A 156 2.16 14.92 -0.50
CA LYS A 156 2.13 16.14 -1.32
C LYS A 156 0.89 16.15 -2.21
N GLY A 157 -0.19 16.69 -1.68
CA GLY A 157 -1.41 16.93 -2.44
C GLY A 157 -2.52 15.94 -2.12
N LYS A 158 -3.31 15.57 -3.13
CA LYS A 158 -4.46 14.68 -2.99
C LYS A 158 -4.44 13.61 -4.06
N LEU A 159 -4.82 12.41 -3.66
CA LEU A 159 -5.14 11.31 -4.55
C LEU A 159 -6.45 11.64 -5.28
N ASN A 160 -6.54 11.24 -6.55
CA ASN A 160 -7.74 11.37 -7.37
C ASN A 160 -8.03 10.03 -8.03
N GLY A 161 -9.17 9.42 -7.70
CA GLY A 161 -9.52 8.07 -8.13
C GLY A 161 -9.09 6.99 -7.14
N SER A 162 -9.67 5.80 -7.32
CA SER A 162 -9.37 4.64 -6.48
C SER A 162 -8.08 3.94 -6.91
N LEU A 163 -7.29 3.49 -5.94
CA LEU A 163 -6.11 2.65 -6.12
C LEU A 163 -6.45 1.15 -6.26
N ALA A 164 -7.72 0.77 -6.31
CA ALA A 164 -8.20 -0.61 -6.44
C ALA A 164 -7.94 -1.21 -7.83
N THR A 165 -6.68 -1.38 -8.22
CA THR A 165 -6.31 -1.74 -9.60
C THR A 165 -6.27 -3.25 -9.83
N ALA A 166 -6.11 -4.08 -8.78
CA ALA A 166 -5.96 -5.53 -8.91
C ALA A 166 -7.07 -6.20 -9.74
N LYS A 167 -8.32 -5.80 -9.55
CA LYS A 167 -9.50 -6.37 -10.25
C LYS A 167 -9.57 -6.01 -11.74
N SER A 168 -8.80 -5.00 -12.16
CA SER A 168 -8.79 -4.50 -13.54
C SER A 168 -7.67 -5.09 -14.41
N LEU A 169 -6.75 -5.84 -13.80
CA LEU A 169 -5.60 -6.42 -14.50
C LEU A 169 -6.04 -7.57 -15.41
N LYS A 170 -5.42 -7.62 -16.60
CA LYS A 170 -5.49 -8.79 -17.47
C LYS A 170 -4.66 -9.95 -16.89
N PRO A 171 -4.96 -11.21 -17.23
CA PRO A 171 -4.21 -12.36 -16.71
C PRO A 171 -2.69 -12.27 -16.92
N GLU A 172 -2.25 -11.81 -18.10
CA GLU A 172 -0.83 -11.62 -18.42
C GLU A 172 -0.17 -10.51 -17.58
N GLN A 173 -0.90 -9.44 -17.29
CA GLN A 173 -0.43 -8.34 -16.43
C GLN A 173 -0.28 -8.81 -14.98
N ALA A 174 -1.28 -9.53 -14.47
CA ALA A 174 -1.22 -10.11 -13.13
C ALA A 174 -0.06 -11.10 -12.97
N THR A 175 0.13 -11.99 -13.95
CA THR A 175 1.24 -12.95 -13.97
C THR A 175 2.60 -12.27 -13.99
N TYR A 176 2.73 -11.21 -14.81
CA TYR A 176 3.95 -10.42 -14.87
C TYR A 176 4.24 -9.75 -13.52
N LEU A 177 3.26 -9.03 -12.94
CA LEU A 177 3.42 -8.28 -11.70
C LEU A 177 3.69 -9.19 -10.51
N GLU A 178 2.98 -10.32 -10.38
CA GLU A 178 3.22 -11.31 -9.32
C GLU A 178 4.68 -11.77 -9.32
N GLY A 179 5.22 -12.14 -10.49
CA GLY A 179 6.60 -12.59 -10.60
C GLY A 179 7.63 -11.47 -10.40
N SER A 180 7.40 -10.27 -10.94
CA SER A 180 8.33 -9.14 -10.75
C SER A 180 8.38 -8.68 -9.29
N ASN A 181 7.22 -8.61 -8.64
CA ASN A 181 7.10 -8.23 -7.24
C ASN A 181 7.77 -9.27 -6.33
N ALA A 182 7.59 -10.57 -6.60
CA ALA A 182 8.27 -11.62 -5.85
C ALA A 182 9.81 -11.56 -5.97
N VAL A 183 10.35 -11.12 -7.11
CA VAL A 183 11.80 -10.91 -7.27
C VAL A 183 12.27 -9.73 -6.42
N TYR A 184 11.53 -8.62 -6.44
CA TYR A 184 11.81 -7.45 -5.60
C TYR A 184 11.76 -7.81 -4.11
N GLU A 185 10.70 -8.48 -3.67
CA GLU A 185 10.54 -8.95 -2.28
C GLU A 185 11.66 -9.91 -1.86
N ALA A 186 12.04 -10.86 -2.73
CA ALA A 186 13.13 -11.77 -2.43
C ALA A 186 14.47 -11.03 -2.24
N LEU A 187 14.71 -9.94 -2.97
CA LEU A 187 15.91 -9.11 -2.81
C LEU A 187 15.89 -8.38 -1.46
N TRP A 188 14.79 -7.69 -1.13
CA TRP A 188 14.73 -6.83 0.06
C TRP A 188 14.49 -7.57 1.37
N ALA A 189 13.67 -8.63 1.37
CA ALA A 189 13.40 -9.42 2.56
C ALA A 189 14.60 -10.28 3.00
N ASN A 190 15.59 -10.46 2.12
CA ASN A 190 16.78 -11.28 2.39
C ASN A 190 18.06 -10.43 2.36
N GLN A 191 18.00 -9.14 2.69
CA GLN A 191 19.21 -8.32 2.82
C GLN A 191 20.18 -8.93 3.86
N PRO A 192 21.49 -8.96 3.58
CA PRO A 192 22.50 -9.46 4.50
C PRO A 192 22.61 -8.59 5.76
N GLU A 193 23.16 -9.14 6.84
CA GLU A 193 23.30 -8.42 8.11
C GLU A 193 24.47 -7.42 8.08
N LYS A 194 25.42 -7.61 7.16
CA LYS A 194 26.59 -6.75 6.96
C LYS A 194 26.59 -6.17 5.56
N ASP A 195 27.14 -4.97 5.44
CA ASP A 195 27.17 -4.20 4.19
C ASP A 195 28.24 -4.69 3.18
N THR A 196 29.06 -5.68 3.56
CA THR A 196 30.14 -6.21 2.71
C THR A 196 30.02 -7.73 2.56
N VAL A 197 30.37 -8.23 1.37
CA VAL A 197 30.33 -9.67 1.08
C VAL A 197 31.39 -10.42 1.88
N GLU A 198 32.52 -9.78 2.19
CA GLU A 198 33.60 -10.37 2.99
C GLU A 198 33.16 -10.62 4.44
N ASP A 199 32.36 -9.71 5.00
CA ASP A 199 31.90 -9.80 6.38
C ASP A 199 30.66 -10.70 6.54
N ASP A 200 29.85 -10.89 5.49
CA ASP A 200 28.65 -11.73 5.51
C ASP A 200 28.38 -12.51 4.21
N LEU A 201 29.38 -13.24 3.72
CA LEU A 201 29.21 -14.07 2.52
C LEU A 201 28.03 -15.05 2.63
N ALA A 202 27.71 -15.52 3.83
CA ALA A 202 26.59 -16.44 4.06
C ALA A 202 25.24 -15.76 3.81
N GLY A 203 25.01 -14.55 4.35
CA GLY A 203 23.81 -13.76 4.12
C GLY A 203 23.62 -13.39 2.65
N TYR A 204 24.67 -12.89 2.00
CA TYR A 204 24.64 -12.57 0.57
C TYR A 204 24.33 -13.81 -0.30
N LYS A 205 24.86 -15.00 0.05
CA LYS A 205 24.51 -16.25 -0.64
C LYS A 205 23.07 -16.69 -0.39
N ALA A 206 22.52 -16.42 0.80
CA ALA A 206 21.12 -16.70 1.11
C ALA A 206 20.19 -15.81 0.30
N GLN A 207 20.47 -14.50 0.23
CA GLN A 207 19.77 -13.56 -0.65
C GLN A 207 19.80 -14.03 -2.10
N ALA A 208 21.00 -14.36 -2.60
CA ALA A 208 21.18 -14.80 -3.98
C ALA A 208 20.36 -16.04 -4.32
N LYS A 209 20.23 -16.96 -3.37
CA LYS A 209 19.39 -18.16 -3.53
C LYS A 209 17.90 -17.83 -3.57
N ALA A 210 17.44 -16.91 -2.72
CA ALA A 210 16.05 -16.46 -2.70
C ALA A 210 15.68 -15.77 -4.02
N VAL A 211 16.51 -14.81 -4.48
CA VAL A 211 16.31 -14.09 -5.74
C VAL A 211 16.35 -15.03 -6.94
N ALA A 212 17.30 -15.98 -6.99
CA ALA A 212 17.33 -17.01 -8.04
C ALA A 212 16.03 -17.83 -8.13
N THR A 213 15.45 -18.17 -6.97
CA THR A 213 14.20 -18.96 -6.90
C THR A 213 13.00 -18.14 -7.37
N ALA A 214 12.94 -16.86 -6.99
CA ALA A 214 11.91 -15.93 -7.47
C ALA A 214 12.03 -15.70 -8.99
N LEU A 215 13.24 -15.53 -9.50
CA LEU A 215 13.50 -15.37 -10.94
C LEU A 215 13.09 -16.60 -11.74
N ASP A 216 13.38 -17.81 -11.27
CA ASP A 216 12.92 -19.04 -11.94
C ASP A 216 11.39 -19.09 -12.04
N THR A 217 10.70 -18.70 -10.97
CA THR A 217 9.23 -18.63 -10.95
C THR A 217 8.71 -17.57 -11.92
N HIS A 218 9.31 -16.37 -11.91
CA HIS A 218 8.91 -15.29 -12.81
C HIS A 218 9.15 -15.65 -14.28
N VAL A 219 10.34 -16.15 -14.63
CA VAL A 219 10.68 -16.62 -15.99
C VAL A 219 9.68 -17.67 -16.48
N LYS A 220 9.32 -18.63 -15.64
CA LYS A 220 8.31 -19.64 -15.96
C LYS A 220 6.92 -19.02 -16.18
N GLY A 221 6.52 -18.03 -15.38
CA GLY A 221 5.28 -17.29 -15.60
C GLY A 221 5.27 -16.56 -16.94
N LEU A 222 6.41 -16.00 -17.35
CA LEU A 222 6.56 -15.34 -18.65
C LEU A 222 6.51 -16.29 -19.85
N ASP A 223 6.67 -17.60 -19.68
CA ASP A 223 6.58 -18.57 -20.80
C ASP A 223 5.22 -18.54 -21.49
N GLY A 224 4.14 -18.27 -20.72
CA GLY A 224 2.77 -18.20 -21.23
C GLY A 224 2.37 -16.85 -21.83
N ILE A 225 3.27 -15.86 -21.84
CA ILE A 225 2.98 -14.50 -22.29
C ILE A 225 3.65 -14.26 -23.65
N GLU A 226 2.83 -13.91 -24.64
CA GLU A 226 3.31 -13.54 -25.98
C GLU A 226 3.84 -12.09 -25.99
N GLY A 227 4.82 -11.82 -26.82
CA GLY A 227 5.41 -10.47 -26.94
C GLY A 227 6.89 -10.50 -27.29
N THR A 228 7.33 -9.55 -28.12
CA THR A 228 8.74 -9.45 -28.51
C THR A 228 9.58 -8.91 -27.35
N GLU A 229 9.08 -7.87 -26.65
CA GLU A 229 9.80 -7.27 -25.54
C GLU A 229 9.71 -8.14 -24.27
N VAL A 230 8.56 -8.78 -24.03
CA VAL A 230 8.42 -9.81 -22.98
C VAL A 230 9.40 -10.97 -23.22
N GLY A 231 9.53 -11.45 -24.47
CA GLY A 231 10.50 -12.49 -24.82
C GLY A 231 11.95 -12.10 -24.57
N LYS A 232 12.34 -10.85 -24.87
CA LYS A 232 13.68 -10.32 -24.57
C LYS A 232 13.93 -10.20 -23.07
N LEU A 233 12.94 -9.72 -22.32
CA LEU A 233 13.03 -9.64 -20.86
C LEU A 233 13.20 -11.05 -20.27
N ARG A 234 12.38 -12.02 -20.69
CA ARG A 234 12.49 -13.41 -20.24
C ARG A 234 13.88 -13.99 -20.46
N ALA A 235 14.49 -13.75 -21.62
CA ALA A 235 15.87 -14.17 -21.90
C ALA A 235 16.90 -13.51 -20.96
N THR A 236 16.74 -12.21 -20.70
CA THR A 236 17.58 -11.45 -19.76
C THR A 236 17.46 -12.01 -18.34
N LEU A 237 16.24 -12.21 -17.85
CA LEU A 237 15.98 -12.75 -16.51
C LEU A 237 16.42 -14.21 -16.38
N THR A 238 16.39 -15.00 -17.46
CA THR A 238 16.94 -16.37 -17.47
C THR A 238 18.45 -16.35 -17.24
N LYS A 239 19.16 -15.42 -17.89
CA LYS A 239 20.59 -15.20 -17.68
C LYS A 239 20.86 -14.72 -16.26
N ALA A 240 20.07 -13.77 -15.75
CA ALA A 240 20.16 -13.27 -14.38
C ALA A 240 20.00 -14.42 -13.37
N ALA A 241 18.96 -15.26 -13.51
CA ALA A 241 18.71 -16.41 -12.65
C ALA A 241 19.90 -17.37 -12.61
N GLY A 242 20.54 -17.62 -13.75
CA GLY A 242 21.75 -18.43 -13.84
C GLY A 242 22.93 -17.83 -13.07
N ASN A 243 23.11 -16.51 -13.11
CA ASN A 243 24.18 -15.84 -12.38
C ASN A 243 23.88 -15.71 -10.87
N TRP A 244 22.64 -15.44 -10.47
CA TRP A 244 22.21 -15.48 -9.07
C TRP A 244 22.43 -16.88 -8.45
N LYS A 245 22.17 -17.96 -9.20
CA LYS A 245 22.52 -19.33 -8.77
C LYS A 245 24.02 -19.55 -8.58
N LYS A 246 24.86 -18.97 -9.45
CA LYS A 246 26.32 -19.05 -9.29
C LYS A 246 26.76 -18.28 -8.04
N ALA A 247 26.24 -17.07 -7.83
CA ALA A 247 26.51 -16.26 -6.64
C ALA A 247 26.12 -17.02 -5.36
N ALA A 248 24.93 -17.62 -5.31
CA ALA A 248 24.46 -18.45 -4.20
C ALA A 248 25.39 -19.65 -3.87
N ASN A 249 26.16 -20.13 -4.85
CA ASN A 249 27.09 -21.25 -4.72
C ASN A 249 28.57 -20.84 -4.75
N ALA A 250 28.87 -19.54 -4.66
CA ALA A 250 30.25 -19.03 -4.69
C ALA A 250 31.08 -19.60 -3.54
N ALA A 251 32.35 -19.90 -3.83
CA ALA A 251 33.29 -20.43 -2.84
C ALA A 251 33.86 -19.34 -1.92
N ASP A 252 33.99 -18.13 -2.43
CA ASP A 252 34.58 -16.96 -1.80
C ASP A 252 33.91 -15.66 -2.32
N ALA A 253 34.28 -14.52 -1.73
CA ALA A 253 33.75 -13.21 -2.08
C ALA A 253 34.06 -12.82 -3.54
N ASP A 254 35.28 -13.08 -4.02
CA ASP A 254 35.67 -12.78 -5.41
C ASP A 254 34.76 -13.51 -6.42
N THR A 255 34.55 -14.81 -6.21
CA THR A 255 33.65 -15.61 -7.04
C THR A 255 32.20 -15.15 -6.91
N PHE A 256 31.80 -14.66 -5.73
CA PHE A 256 30.47 -14.09 -5.52
C PHE A 256 30.28 -12.83 -6.37
N TYR A 257 31.17 -11.85 -6.28
CA TYR A 257 31.06 -10.60 -7.05
C TYR A 257 31.02 -10.83 -8.56
N LEU A 258 31.89 -11.71 -9.08
CA LEU A 258 31.91 -12.06 -10.51
C LEU A 258 30.56 -12.62 -11.02
N ALA A 259 29.79 -13.26 -10.15
CA ALA A 259 28.46 -13.75 -10.47
C ALA A 259 27.36 -12.73 -10.14
N TYR A 260 27.47 -12.03 -9.01
CA TYR A 260 26.47 -11.09 -8.50
C TYR A 260 26.33 -9.86 -9.38
N ASP A 261 27.42 -9.19 -9.74
CA ASP A 261 27.39 -7.92 -10.49
C ASP A 261 26.56 -7.99 -11.79
N PRO A 262 26.82 -8.97 -12.70
CA PRO A 262 25.98 -9.11 -13.88
C PRO A 262 24.56 -9.58 -13.56
N ALA A 263 24.35 -10.34 -12.47
CA ALA A 263 23.02 -10.79 -12.06
C ALA A 263 22.15 -9.63 -11.56
N PHE A 264 22.73 -8.72 -10.78
CA PHE A 264 22.11 -7.51 -10.26
C PHE A 264 21.83 -6.50 -11.38
N THR A 265 22.78 -6.34 -12.31
CA THR A 265 22.59 -5.50 -13.51
C THR A 265 21.46 -5.99 -14.41
N ASP A 266 21.29 -7.31 -14.56
CA ASP A 266 20.27 -7.89 -15.44
C ASP A 266 18.85 -7.82 -14.84
N ILE A 267 18.69 -7.46 -13.56
CA ILE A 267 17.38 -7.20 -12.91
C ILE A 267 17.07 -5.70 -12.74
N ASP A 268 17.90 -4.81 -13.29
CA ASP A 268 17.65 -3.35 -13.29
C ASP A 268 16.23 -3.04 -13.81
N PRO A 269 15.42 -2.26 -13.07
CA PRO A 269 14.04 -1.95 -13.44
C PRO A 269 13.92 -1.35 -14.85
N ASN A 270 14.92 -0.59 -15.32
CA ASN A 270 14.95 -0.03 -16.68
C ASN A 270 14.93 -1.11 -17.77
N LYS A 271 15.45 -2.31 -17.51
CA LYS A 271 15.41 -3.45 -18.45
C LYS A 271 13.99 -3.96 -18.69
N SER A 272 13.07 -3.69 -17.76
CA SER A 272 11.70 -4.18 -17.81
C SER A 272 10.73 -3.24 -18.53
N VAL A 273 11.08 -1.95 -18.68
CA VAL A 273 10.20 -0.88 -19.21
C VAL A 273 9.60 -1.23 -20.57
N ALA A 274 10.37 -1.82 -21.48
CA ALA A 274 9.89 -2.20 -22.81
C ALA A 274 8.80 -3.30 -22.74
N ALA A 275 9.00 -4.32 -21.89
CA ALA A 275 8.02 -5.37 -21.67
C ALA A 275 6.77 -4.84 -20.95
N ARG A 276 6.94 -3.97 -19.95
CA ARG A 276 5.83 -3.29 -19.25
C ARG A 276 4.99 -2.46 -20.23
N LYS A 277 5.62 -1.73 -21.14
CA LYS A 277 4.94 -1.00 -22.22
C LYS A 277 4.16 -1.94 -23.14
N GLU A 278 4.75 -3.06 -23.54
CA GLU A 278 4.07 -4.08 -24.37
C GLU A 278 2.85 -4.68 -23.67
N LEU A 279 2.91 -4.84 -22.35
CA LEU A 279 1.82 -5.32 -21.49
C LEU A 279 0.81 -4.23 -21.10
N GLY A 280 1.06 -2.97 -21.44
CA GLY A 280 0.20 -1.84 -21.03
C GLY A 280 0.20 -1.55 -19.53
N LEU A 281 1.32 -1.81 -18.86
CA LEU A 281 1.58 -1.47 -17.46
C LEU A 281 2.26 -0.09 -17.34
N ALA A 282 2.35 0.45 -16.11
CA ALA A 282 3.07 1.70 -15.88
C ALA A 282 4.56 1.56 -16.25
N THR A 283 5.14 2.59 -16.87
CA THR A 283 6.51 2.55 -17.43
C THR A 283 7.48 3.50 -16.76
N THR A 284 7.02 4.33 -15.83
CA THR A 284 7.87 5.24 -15.08
C THR A 284 8.51 4.46 -13.94
N VAL A 285 9.83 4.32 -13.97
CA VAL A 285 10.57 3.71 -12.87
C VAL A 285 10.48 4.63 -11.65
N PRO A 286 10.06 4.13 -10.47
CA PRO A 286 10.08 4.88 -9.23
C PRO A 286 11.49 5.43 -8.91
N ALA A 287 11.58 6.62 -8.29
CA ALA A 287 12.85 7.29 -8.08
C ALA A 287 13.77 6.52 -7.11
N ASP A 288 13.19 5.95 -6.05
CA ASP A 288 13.85 5.08 -5.09
C ASP A 288 14.40 3.81 -5.75
N GLU A 289 13.63 3.20 -6.65
CA GLU A 289 14.13 2.08 -7.47
C GLU A 289 15.24 2.55 -8.42
N ALA A 290 15.14 3.73 -9.04
CA ALA A 290 16.19 4.21 -9.94
C ALA A 290 17.52 4.50 -9.22
N GLU A 291 17.48 5.01 -7.99
CA GLU A 291 18.67 5.33 -7.19
C GLU A 291 19.50 4.09 -6.84
N VAL A 292 18.84 2.96 -6.53
CA VAL A 292 19.51 1.70 -6.16
C VAL A 292 20.38 1.15 -7.31
N TRP A 293 20.02 1.41 -8.57
CA TRP A 293 20.76 0.96 -9.76
C TRP A 293 21.56 2.07 -10.46
N ALA A 294 21.60 3.28 -9.92
CA ALA A 294 22.37 4.40 -10.47
C ALA A 294 23.86 4.41 -10.06
N GLY A 295 24.26 3.46 -9.19
CA GLY A 295 25.62 3.30 -8.64
C GLY A 295 26.56 2.49 -9.51
#